data_AF-A0A088DNI3-F1
#
_entry.id   AF-A0A088DNI3-F1
#
_cell.length_a   1.000
_cell.length_b   1.000
_cell.length_c   1.000
_cell.angle_alpha   90.00
_cell.angle_beta   90.00
_cell.angle_gamma   90.00
#
_symmetry.space_group_name_H-M   'P 1'
#
loop_
_entity.id
_entity.type
_entity.pdbx_description
1 polymer ?
#
loop_
_entity_poly.entity_id
_entity_poly.type
_entity_poly.pdbx_seq_one_letter_code
_entity_poly.pdbx_strand_id
1 'polypeptide(L)' 'RHNKTHALCRRCGRRSLHIQKHTCASCGFPAAKTRKYNWSEKA' A
#
# COMPACT_ATOMS: atom_id res chain seq x y z
N ARG A 1 -13.46 13.35 -9.25
CA ARG A 1 -13.10 11.91 -9.47
C ARG A 1 -13.88 11.05 -8.46
N HIS A 2 -14.91 10.32 -8.91
CA HIS A 2 -15.87 9.65 -8.03
C HIS A 2 -15.36 8.30 -7.50
N ASN A 3 -14.66 7.53 -8.33
CA ASN A 3 -14.12 6.23 -7.91
C ASN A 3 -12.83 6.40 -7.11
N LYS A 4 -12.83 5.91 -5.86
CA LYS A 4 -11.63 5.85 -5.03
C LYS A 4 -10.88 4.55 -5.34
N THR A 5 -9.60 4.67 -5.66
CA THR A 5 -8.73 3.51 -5.88
C THR A 5 -8.08 3.04 -4.58
N HIS A 6 -7.81 3.95 -3.64
CA HIS A 6 -7.11 3.66 -2.39
C HIS A 6 -7.92 3.98 -1.13
N ALA A 7 -7.83 3.08 -0.15
CA ALA A 7 -8.30 3.22 1.22
C ALA A 7 -7.11 3.21 2.20
N LEU A 8 -7.39 3.40 3.49
CA LEU A 8 -6.40 3.29 4.55
C LEU A 8 -5.92 1.83 4.68
N CYS A 9 -4.60 1.65 4.75
CA CYS A 9 -4.01 0.34 4.97
C CYS A 9 -3.96 0.00 6.46
N ARG A 10 -4.51 -1.15 6.84
CA ARG A 10 -4.52 -1.65 8.23
C ARG A 10 -3.12 -1.81 8.85
N ARG A 11 -2.11 -2.13 8.04
CA ARG A 11 -0.72 -2.29 8.53
C ARG A 11 0.04 -0.97 8.70
N CYS A 12 0.08 -0.12 7.68
CA CYS A 12 0.95 1.06 7.67
C CYS A 12 0.22 2.40 7.85
N GLY A 13 -1.11 2.41 8.01
CA GLY A 13 -1.91 3.63 8.22
C GLY A 13 -2.01 4.58 7.03
N ARG A 14 -1.16 4.43 6.00
CA ARG A 14 -1.19 5.24 4.77
C ARG A 14 -2.42 4.89 3.91
N ARG A 15 -2.97 5.88 3.18
CA ARG A 15 -4.05 5.68 2.19
C ARG A 15 -3.51 5.08 0.89
N SER A 16 -2.98 3.86 1.00
CA SER A 16 -2.29 3.15 -0.08
C SER A 16 -2.87 1.75 -0.33
N LEU A 17 -3.92 1.35 0.37
CA LEU A 17 -4.59 0.06 0.16
C LEU A 17 -5.48 0.14 -1.08
N HIS A 18 -5.12 -0.57 -2.14
CA HIS A 18 -5.94 -0.65 -3.33
C HIS A 18 -7.24 -1.41 -3.05
N ILE A 19 -8.40 -0.80 -3.28
CA ILE A 19 -9.71 -1.36 -2.91
C ILE A 19 -10.03 -2.62 -3.74
N GLN A 20 -9.90 -2.54 -5.07
CA GLN A 20 -10.23 -3.68 -5.94
C GLN A 20 -9.24 -4.85 -5.84
N LYS A 21 -7.94 -4.57 -5.72
CA LYS A 21 -6.88 -5.58 -5.70
C LYS A 21 -6.51 -6.05 -4.31
N HIS A 22 -7.04 -5.38 -3.27
CA HIS A 22 -6.73 -5.63 -1.86
C HIS A 22 -5.23 -5.61 -1.52
N THR A 23 -4.42 -4.86 -2.27
CA THR A 23 -2.97 -4.76 -2.06
C THR A 23 -2.53 -3.36 -1.68
N CYS A 24 -1.63 -3.25 -0.70
CA CYS A 24 -1.08 -1.98 -0.27
C CYS A 24 0.13 -1.59 -1.11
N ALA A 25 0.02 -0.44 -1.78
CA ALA A 25 1.08 0.11 -2.61
C ALA A 25 2.28 0.64 -1.82
N SER A 26 2.19 0.84 -0.49
CA SER A 26 3.36 1.25 0.32
C SER A 26 4.04 0.04 0.93
N CYS A 27 3.36 -0.68 1.84
CA CYS A 27 3.97 -1.73 2.65
C CYS A 27 3.82 -3.15 2.07
N GLY A 28 3.07 -3.34 0.99
CA GLY A 28 2.86 -4.66 0.37
C GLY A 28 1.83 -5.56 1.05
N PHE A 29 1.10 -5.08 2.07
CA PHE A 29 -0.02 -5.83 2.69
C PHE A 29 -0.97 -6.38 1.61
N PRO A 30 -1.36 -7.67 1.63
CA PRO A 30 -1.29 -8.63 2.74
C PRO A 30 0.02 -9.41 2.89
N ALA A 31 1.01 -9.24 2.01
CA ALA A 31 2.26 -10.01 2.06
C ALA A 31 2.92 -9.94 3.45
N ALA A 32 3.54 -11.02 3.92
CA ALA A 32 4.14 -11.04 5.27
C ALA A 32 5.31 -10.06 5.40
N LYS A 33 6.12 -9.94 4.35
CA LYS A 33 7.29 -9.04 4.33
C LYS A 33 6.87 -7.60 4.01
N THR A 34 7.50 -6.65 4.69
CA THR A 34 7.37 -5.23 4.35
C THR A 34 8.05 -4.96 3.01
N ARG A 35 7.31 -4.35 2.09
CA ARG A 35 7.82 -3.97 0.78
C ARG A 35 8.89 -2.88 0.92
N LYS A 36 10.12 -3.20 0.54
CA LYS A 36 11.26 -2.28 0.44
C LYS A 36 11.93 -2.51 -0.92
N TYR A 37 12.34 -1.44 -1.58
CA TYR A 37 13.12 -1.52 -2.81
C TYR A 37 14.44 -0.79 -2.64
N ASN A 38 15.52 -1.37 -3.18
CA ASN A 38 16.87 -0.80 -3.05
C ASN A 38 17.05 0.50 -3.83
N TRP A 39 16.23 0.73 -4.86
CA TRP A 39 16.23 1.97 -5.64
C TRP A 39 15.49 3.13 -4.93
N SER A 40 14.83 2.87 -3.80
CA SER A 40 13.95 3.83 -3.12
C SER A 40 14.41 4.09 -1.69
N GLU A 41 15.61 4.67 -1.53
CA GLU A 41 16.26 4.87 -0.23
C GLU A 41 15.49 5.84 0.71
N LYS A 42 14.73 6.78 0.15
CA LYS A 42 14.00 7.84 0.90
C LYS A 42 12.55 7.45 1.32
N ALA A 43 12.03 6.31 0.88
CA ALA A 43 10.59 5.99 0.90
C ALA A 43 9.99 5.51 2.24
#